data_AF-A0A0L0HVB2-F1
#
_entry.id   AF-A0A0L0HVB2-F1
#
_cell.length_a   1.000
_cell.length_b   1.000
_cell.length_c   1.000
_cell.angle_alpha   90.00
_cell.angle_beta   90.00
_cell.angle_gamma   90.00
#
_symmetry.space_group_name_H-M   'P 1'
#
loop_
_entity.id
_entity.type
_entity.pdbx_description
1 polymer ?
#
loop_
_entity_poly.entity_id
_entity_poly.type
_entity_poly.pdbx_seq_one_letter_code
_entity_poly.pdbx_strand_id
1 'polypeptide(L)'
;MPPKASKAGSKKLAKEIARRDAVRKTFSTFFATQYGEERWQHLLQALEGEQRYCCLVNRFADPQDVVQALLPVAERLVLSPYFPNPYDASLSLRCFTTDPSVAADPSTAPINRPGPFPPPARDLKNLSTYYLLDLSSLLATQALDIAPDHRVLDTCSAPGGKSLAILQRLGEKGRLHVNEPNGERRKHLRRVLDEYCPKGMVGDAMQPGRVSVSGVDVSRRGASEEFPGGMGSFDRVLVDAPCSSERHLLHSPNDLSQWTPTHTKTMSKKQRLILAEALRACKVGGKVVYATCSLSDAENDCVVEWARDKFNGAEIVVEEKNGGWGIGEKTRCGWMVLPDKEGGWGPLYFAVLRKDGEGGKGRGRDEDFD
;
A
#
# COMPACT_ATOMS: atom_id res chain seq x y z
N MET A 1 -4.47 -44.81 -29.92
CA MET A 1 -3.70 -43.80 -30.68
C MET A 1 -3.72 -42.50 -29.89
N PRO A 2 -2.58 -41.91 -29.48
CA PRO A 2 -2.58 -40.61 -28.84
C PRO A 2 -2.97 -39.55 -29.90
N PRO A 3 -3.75 -38.51 -29.54
CA PRO A 3 -4.13 -37.47 -30.49
C PRO A 3 -2.88 -36.71 -30.94
N LYS A 4 -2.66 -36.66 -32.28
CA LYS A 4 -1.59 -35.85 -32.88
C LYS A 4 -1.86 -34.38 -32.57
N ALA A 5 -1.10 -33.81 -31.62
CA ALA A 5 -1.07 -32.36 -31.42
C ALA A 5 -0.76 -31.67 -32.77
N SER A 6 -1.60 -30.72 -33.18
CA SER A 6 -1.46 -30.09 -34.50
C SER A 6 -0.18 -29.26 -34.56
N LYS A 7 0.58 -29.37 -35.67
CA LYS A 7 1.82 -28.59 -35.90
C LYS A 7 1.61 -27.08 -35.75
N ALA A 8 0.39 -26.59 -36.01
CA ALA A 8 0.00 -25.19 -35.84
C ALA A 8 -0.11 -24.78 -34.36
N GLY A 9 -0.66 -25.64 -33.50
CA GLY A 9 -0.73 -25.42 -32.05
C GLY A 9 0.66 -25.39 -31.41
N SER A 10 1.55 -26.30 -31.84
CA SER A 10 2.93 -26.35 -31.36
C SER A 10 3.75 -25.10 -31.75
N LYS A 11 3.59 -24.58 -32.97
CA LYS A 11 4.24 -23.32 -33.40
C LYS A 11 3.70 -22.09 -32.64
N LYS A 12 2.40 -22.03 -32.38
CA LYS A 12 1.78 -20.92 -31.63
C LYS A 12 2.28 -20.88 -30.20
N LEU A 13 2.33 -22.04 -29.53
CA LEU A 13 2.85 -22.17 -28.17
C LEU A 13 4.34 -21.78 -28.08
N ALA A 14 5.17 -22.25 -29.02
CA ALA A 14 6.59 -21.89 -29.06
C ALA A 14 6.80 -20.37 -29.22
N LYS A 15 5.99 -19.70 -30.05
CA LYS A 15 6.04 -18.25 -30.23
C LYS A 15 5.63 -17.49 -28.96
N GLU A 16 4.65 -18.01 -28.22
CA GLU A 16 4.20 -17.42 -26.95
C GLU A 16 5.26 -17.56 -25.85
N ILE A 17 5.89 -18.73 -25.74
CA ILE A 17 7.01 -18.97 -24.81
C ILE A 17 8.17 -18.03 -25.12
N ALA A 18 8.62 -17.98 -26.38
CA ALA A 18 9.72 -17.10 -26.79
C ALA A 18 9.43 -15.61 -26.51
N ARG A 19 8.17 -15.18 -26.69
CA ARG A 19 7.74 -13.83 -26.32
C ARG A 19 7.85 -13.59 -24.82
N ARG A 20 7.36 -14.52 -23.98
CA ARG A 20 7.44 -14.40 -22.52
C ARG A 20 8.88 -14.33 -22.03
N ASP A 21 9.76 -15.17 -22.56
CA ASP A 21 11.19 -15.18 -22.22
C ASP A 21 11.86 -13.87 -22.60
N ALA A 22 11.55 -13.31 -23.78
CA ALA A 22 12.07 -12.02 -24.22
C ALA A 22 11.62 -10.87 -23.30
N VAL A 23 10.35 -10.88 -22.86
CA VAL A 23 9.83 -9.87 -21.92
C VAL A 23 10.50 -10.01 -20.56
N ARG A 24 10.63 -11.23 -20.01
CA ARG A 24 11.32 -11.47 -18.74
C ARG A 24 12.79 -11.04 -18.79
N LYS A 25 13.48 -11.28 -19.90
CA LYS A 25 14.86 -10.80 -20.12
C LYS A 25 14.93 -9.28 -20.13
N THR A 26 14.00 -8.62 -20.82
CA THR A 26 13.93 -7.15 -20.89
C THR A 26 13.63 -6.55 -19.51
N PHE A 27 12.67 -7.13 -18.78
CA PHE A 27 12.34 -6.78 -17.40
C PHE A 27 13.56 -6.90 -16.48
N SER A 28 14.25 -8.03 -16.55
CA SER A 28 15.46 -8.28 -15.76
C SER A 28 16.56 -7.26 -16.08
N THR A 29 16.83 -7.01 -17.37
CA THR A 29 17.84 -6.02 -17.80
C THR A 29 17.49 -4.62 -17.28
N PHE A 30 16.21 -4.23 -17.35
CA PHE A 30 15.75 -2.91 -16.91
C PHE A 30 16.01 -2.67 -15.41
N PHE A 31 15.72 -3.64 -14.55
CA PHE A 31 15.97 -3.47 -13.11
C PHE A 31 17.43 -3.74 -12.72
N ALA A 32 18.16 -4.59 -13.45
CA ALA A 32 19.60 -4.73 -13.28
C ALA A 32 20.34 -3.41 -13.51
N THR A 33 19.89 -2.56 -14.45
CA THR A 33 20.48 -1.22 -14.64
C THR A 33 20.25 -0.26 -13.47
N GLN A 34 19.20 -0.48 -12.67
CA GLN A 34 18.86 0.38 -11.52
C GLN A 34 19.50 -0.11 -10.22
N TYR A 35 19.59 -1.43 -10.02
CA TYR A 35 20.07 -2.04 -8.76
C TYR A 35 21.48 -2.63 -8.86
N GLY A 36 22.04 -2.75 -10.07
CA GLY A 36 23.25 -3.51 -10.35
C GLY A 36 22.95 -5.00 -10.57
N GLU A 37 23.71 -5.65 -11.45
CA GLU A 37 23.50 -7.06 -11.85
C GLU A 37 23.48 -8.02 -10.65
N GLU A 38 24.47 -7.91 -9.76
CA GLU A 38 24.61 -8.80 -8.59
C GLU A 38 23.43 -8.66 -7.63
N ARG A 39 23.10 -7.43 -7.22
CA ARG A 39 21.99 -7.17 -6.31
C ARG A 39 20.65 -7.57 -6.92
N TRP A 40 20.46 -7.30 -8.21
CA TRP A 40 19.23 -7.64 -8.90
C TRP A 40 18.94 -9.15 -8.90
N GLN A 41 19.97 -10.00 -9.01
CA GLN A 41 19.77 -11.46 -8.93
C GLN A 41 19.17 -11.89 -7.59
N HIS A 42 19.69 -11.38 -6.47
CA HIS A 42 19.15 -11.67 -5.13
C HIS A 42 17.73 -11.07 -4.96
N LEU A 43 17.52 -9.85 -5.42
CA LEU A 43 16.22 -9.18 -5.35
C LEU A 43 15.15 -9.91 -6.18
N LEU A 44 15.48 -10.31 -7.40
CA LEU A 44 14.57 -11.07 -8.27
C LEU A 44 14.18 -12.40 -7.61
N GLN A 45 15.15 -13.13 -7.04
CA GLN A 45 14.88 -14.37 -6.31
C GLN A 45 13.92 -14.13 -5.14
N ALA A 46 14.12 -13.06 -4.36
CA ALA A 46 13.26 -12.73 -3.23
C ALA A 46 11.84 -12.25 -3.65
N LEU A 47 11.72 -11.60 -4.81
CA LEU A 47 10.43 -11.19 -5.39
C LEU A 47 9.61 -12.39 -5.89
N GLU A 48 10.29 -13.37 -6.50
CA GLU A 48 9.69 -14.62 -6.98
C GLU A 48 9.35 -15.59 -5.84
N GLY A 49 9.97 -15.42 -4.67
CA GLY A 49 9.65 -16.16 -3.45
C GLY A 49 8.26 -15.86 -2.88
N GLU A 50 7.88 -16.63 -1.86
CA GLU A 50 6.58 -16.49 -1.19
C GLU A 50 6.42 -15.12 -0.53
N GLN A 51 5.21 -14.55 -0.66
CA GLN A 51 4.86 -13.31 0.01
C GLN A 51 4.64 -13.56 1.51
N ARG A 52 5.24 -12.71 2.34
CA ARG A 52 5.00 -12.73 3.78
C ARG A 52 3.77 -11.91 4.15
N TYR A 53 3.13 -12.34 5.22
CA TYR A 53 1.98 -11.67 5.81
C TYR A 53 2.25 -11.42 7.28
N CYS A 54 1.78 -10.28 7.77
CA CYS A 54 1.61 -9.99 9.18
C CYS A 54 0.11 -9.96 9.50
N CYS A 55 -0.20 -10.20 10.76
CA CYS A 55 -1.54 -10.17 11.32
C CYS A 55 -1.78 -8.83 11.99
N LEU A 56 -2.56 -7.95 11.36
CA LEU A 56 -3.06 -6.71 11.95
C LEU A 56 -4.34 -7.01 12.74
N VAL A 57 -4.28 -6.96 14.06
CA VAL A 57 -5.44 -7.19 14.93
C VAL A 57 -6.49 -6.11 14.73
N ASN A 58 -7.74 -6.53 14.59
CA ASN A 58 -8.88 -5.61 14.57
C ASN A 58 -9.27 -5.25 16.02
N ARG A 59 -9.03 -4.01 16.44
CA ARG A 59 -9.35 -3.54 17.79
C ARG A 59 -10.86 -3.47 18.07
N PHE A 60 -11.69 -3.54 17.03
CA PHE A 60 -13.14 -3.52 17.17
C PHE A 60 -13.73 -4.92 17.43
N ALA A 61 -12.98 -5.98 17.09
CA ALA A 61 -13.39 -7.36 17.33
C ALA A 61 -13.21 -7.74 18.81
N ASP A 62 -13.92 -8.78 19.25
CA ASP A 62 -13.75 -9.32 20.60
C ASP A 62 -12.31 -9.86 20.82
N PRO A 63 -11.59 -9.42 21.87
CA PRO A 63 -10.24 -9.88 22.14
C PRO A 63 -10.11 -11.39 22.37
N GLN A 64 -11.13 -12.05 22.94
CA GLN A 64 -11.09 -13.49 23.19
C GLN A 64 -11.14 -14.27 21.87
N ASP A 65 -11.99 -13.83 20.94
CA ASP A 65 -12.09 -14.42 19.60
C ASP A 65 -10.80 -14.22 18.79
N VAL A 66 -10.11 -13.08 18.96
CA VAL A 66 -8.78 -12.86 18.36
C VAL A 66 -7.76 -13.86 18.90
N VAL A 67 -7.69 -14.04 20.22
CA VAL A 67 -6.77 -15.00 20.86
C VAL A 67 -7.07 -16.42 20.38
N GLN A 68 -8.35 -16.82 20.36
CA GLN A 68 -8.76 -18.14 19.92
C GLN A 68 -8.41 -18.39 18.44
N ALA A 69 -8.60 -17.39 17.58
CA ALA A 69 -8.29 -17.49 16.16
C ALA A 69 -6.78 -17.57 15.85
N LEU A 70 -5.93 -17.12 16.78
CA LEU A 70 -4.47 -17.16 16.66
C LEU A 70 -3.82 -18.28 17.48
N LEU A 71 -4.59 -18.97 18.33
CA LEU A 71 -4.11 -20.07 19.17
C LEU A 71 -3.31 -21.14 18.40
N PRO A 72 -3.71 -21.58 17.17
CA PRO A 72 -2.95 -22.58 16.43
C PRO A 72 -1.51 -22.18 16.07
N VAL A 73 -1.19 -20.89 16.12
CA VAL A 73 0.14 -20.35 15.78
C VAL A 73 0.77 -19.57 16.92
N ALA A 74 0.20 -19.64 18.13
CA ALA A 74 0.55 -18.79 19.27
C ALA A 74 2.05 -18.83 19.63
N GLU A 75 2.65 -20.02 19.61
CA GLU A 75 4.08 -20.23 19.93
C GLU A 75 5.04 -19.56 18.94
N ARG A 76 4.55 -19.19 17.76
CA ARG A 76 5.33 -18.57 16.68
C ARG A 76 5.10 -17.07 16.57
N LEU A 77 4.12 -16.52 17.30
CA LEU A 77 3.75 -15.13 17.19
C LEU A 77 4.81 -14.22 17.81
N VAL A 78 5.26 -13.27 17.01
CA VAL A 78 6.15 -12.20 17.45
C VAL A 78 5.43 -10.87 17.26
N LEU A 79 5.24 -10.13 18.34
CA LEU A 79 4.67 -8.78 18.27
C LEU A 79 5.68 -7.86 17.58
N SER A 80 5.24 -7.17 16.53
CA SER A 80 6.07 -6.21 15.82
C SER A 80 6.25 -4.94 16.67
N PRO A 81 7.49 -4.48 16.91
CA PRO A 81 7.76 -3.29 17.73
C PRO A 81 7.58 -1.97 16.97
N TYR A 82 7.32 -2.00 15.66
CA TYR A 82 7.44 -0.83 14.79
C TYR A 82 6.25 0.15 14.84
N PHE A 83 5.17 -0.21 15.52
CA PHE A 83 3.89 0.51 15.37
C PHE A 83 3.28 1.13 16.64
N PRO A 84 4.06 1.77 17.53
CA PRO A 84 3.50 2.51 18.64
C PRO A 84 2.70 3.73 18.14
N ASN A 85 1.69 4.12 18.90
CA ASN A 85 1.03 5.41 18.73
C ASN A 85 1.49 6.37 19.85
N PRO A 86 2.20 7.46 19.51
CA PRO A 86 2.78 8.35 20.51
C PRO A 86 1.75 9.26 21.20
N TYR A 87 0.55 9.38 20.64
CA TYR A 87 -0.52 10.24 21.19
C TYR A 87 -1.44 9.47 22.15
N ASP A 88 -1.66 8.19 21.89
CA ASP A 88 -2.49 7.31 22.69
C ASP A 88 -2.03 5.86 22.50
N ALA A 89 -1.41 5.29 23.54
CA ALA A 89 -0.88 3.93 23.49
C ALA A 89 -1.96 2.87 23.18
N SER A 90 -3.23 3.10 23.53
CA SER A 90 -4.36 2.21 23.23
C SER A 90 -4.70 2.14 21.74
N LEU A 91 -4.21 3.10 20.96
CA LEU A 91 -4.34 3.20 19.50
C LEU A 91 -3.07 2.77 18.75
N SER A 92 -2.12 2.13 19.45
CA SER A 92 -0.99 1.46 18.81
C SER A 92 -1.47 0.25 17.99
N LEU A 93 -0.86 0.01 16.83
CA LEU A 93 -1.24 -1.16 16.05
C LEU A 93 -0.69 -2.42 16.71
N ARG A 94 -1.59 -3.35 17.02
CA ARG A 94 -1.22 -4.70 17.43
C ARG A 94 -1.02 -5.53 16.17
N CYS A 95 0.25 -5.69 15.78
CA CYS A 95 0.64 -6.42 14.59
C CYS A 95 1.54 -7.59 14.98
N PHE A 96 1.18 -8.81 14.59
CA PHE A 96 2.01 -9.99 14.81
C PHE A 96 2.63 -10.49 13.50
N THR A 97 3.88 -10.88 13.56
CA THR A 97 4.56 -11.68 12.53
C THR A 97 4.79 -13.10 13.06
N THR A 98 5.25 -14.01 12.21
CA THR A 98 5.72 -15.33 12.67
C THR A 98 7.23 -15.43 12.67
N ASP A 99 7.78 -16.00 13.73
CA ASP A 99 9.20 -16.37 13.81
C ASP A 99 9.50 -17.49 12.78
N PRO A 100 10.40 -17.25 11.81
CA PRO A 100 10.76 -18.26 10.82
C PRO A 100 11.62 -19.40 11.40
N SER A 101 12.27 -19.20 12.56
CA SER A 101 13.11 -20.22 13.22
C SER A 101 12.29 -21.32 13.90
N VAL A 102 11.00 -21.05 14.20
CA VAL A 102 10.09 -22.02 14.80
C VAL A 102 9.30 -22.70 13.68
N ALA A 103 9.53 -24.01 13.53
CA ALA A 103 8.87 -24.82 12.51
C ALA A 103 7.34 -24.74 12.64
N ALA A 104 6.65 -24.66 11.50
CA ALA A 104 5.19 -24.76 11.49
C ALA A 104 4.79 -26.19 11.89
N ASP A 105 3.82 -26.35 12.80
CA ASP A 105 3.21 -27.65 13.04
C ASP A 105 2.44 -28.06 11.78
N PRO A 106 2.84 -29.15 11.09
CA PRO A 106 2.19 -29.60 9.86
C PRO A 106 0.71 -29.93 10.04
N SER A 107 0.27 -30.25 11.26
CA SER A 107 -1.13 -30.56 11.59
C SER A 107 -2.02 -29.32 11.68
N THR A 108 -1.43 -28.13 11.81
CA THR A 108 -2.13 -26.84 11.93
C THR A 108 -2.12 -26.02 10.63
N ALA A 109 -1.34 -26.46 9.63
CA ALA A 109 -1.24 -25.77 8.35
C ALA A 109 -2.58 -25.81 7.61
N PRO A 110 -3.12 -24.67 7.12
CA PRO A 110 -4.37 -24.67 6.40
C PRO A 110 -4.25 -25.49 5.11
N ILE A 111 -5.01 -26.59 5.02
CA ILE A 111 -4.99 -27.55 3.89
C ILE A 111 -5.20 -26.86 2.52
N ASN A 112 -5.86 -25.69 2.49
CA ASN A 112 -6.27 -25.00 1.27
C ASN A 112 -5.70 -23.58 1.11
N ARG A 113 -4.83 -23.09 2.01
CA ARG A 113 -4.15 -21.80 1.86
C ARG A 113 -2.75 -21.84 2.50
N PRO A 114 -1.67 -21.87 1.71
CA PRO A 114 -0.34 -21.70 2.26
C PRO A 114 -0.21 -20.27 2.81
N GLY A 115 0.12 -20.17 4.10
CA GLY A 115 0.30 -18.90 4.79
C GLY A 115 0.58 -19.13 6.27
N PRO A 116 1.34 -18.24 6.93
CA PRO A 116 1.78 -18.45 8.30
C PRO A 116 0.67 -18.25 9.35
N PHE A 117 -0.50 -17.77 8.95
CA PHE A 117 -1.65 -17.51 9.83
C PHE A 117 -2.88 -18.30 9.38
N PRO A 118 -3.73 -18.73 10.33
CA PRO A 118 -5.08 -19.19 10.02
C PRO A 118 -5.90 -18.11 9.31
N PRO A 119 -7.00 -18.46 8.63
CA PRO A 119 -7.96 -17.48 8.15
C PRO A 119 -8.57 -16.69 9.31
N PRO A 120 -8.83 -15.37 9.16
CA PRO A 120 -9.52 -14.58 10.17
C PRO A 120 -10.88 -15.18 10.53
N ALA A 121 -11.16 -15.30 11.83
CA ALA A 121 -12.46 -15.69 12.33
C ALA A 121 -13.42 -14.50 12.38
N ARG A 122 -14.70 -14.79 12.66
CA ARG A 122 -15.76 -13.78 12.91
C ARG A 122 -16.14 -13.84 14.38
N ASP A 123 -16.21 -12.68 15.03
CA ASP A 123 -16.75 -12.57 16.39
C ASP A 123 -18.29 -12.58 16.40
N LEU A 124 -18.88 -12.52 17.59
CA LEU A 124 -20.35 -12.47 17.75
C LEU A 124 -21.01 -11.22 17.13
N LYS A 125 -20.24 -10.16 16.86
CA LYS A 125 -20.71 -8.95 16.16
C LYS A 125 -20.52 -9.07 14.64
N ASN A 126 -20.08 -10.23 14.16
CA ASN A 126 -19.72 -10.54 12.78
C ASN A 126 -18.51 -9.74 12.25
N LEU A 127 -17.68 -9.22 13.14
CA LEU A 127 -16.44 -8.52 12.80
C LEU A 127 -15.31 -9.53 12.62
N SER A 128 -14.48 -9.32 11.60
CA SER A 128 -13.26 -10.11 11.40
C SER A 128 -12.23 -9.80 12.48
N THR A 129 -11.58 -10.85 13.00
CA THR A 129 -10.62 -10.74 14.13
C THR A 129 -9.33 -10.01 13.76
N TYR A 130 -8.81 -10.20 12.55
CA TYR A 130 -7.57 -9.56 12.07
C TYR A 130 -7.51 -9.52 10.55
N TYR A 131 -6.66 -8.63 10.02
CA TYR A 131 -6.40 -8.50 8.58
C TYR A 131 -4.98 -8.96 8.27
N LEU A 132 -4.80 -9.71 7.18
CA LEU A 132 -3.50 -10.18 6.72
C LEU A 132 -2.97 -9.29 5.59
N LEU A 133 -1.78 -8.72 5.78
CA LEU A 133 -1.12 -7.85 4.80
C LEU A 133 0.39 -7.88 4.95
N ASP A 134 1.10 -7.29 3.99
CA ASP A 134 2.55 -7.11 4.10
C ASP A 134 2.91 -6.12 5.22
N LEU A 135 3.88 -6.46 6.07
CA LEU A 135 4.33 -5.62 7.19
C LEU A 135 4.75 -4.22 6.73
N SER A 136 5.40 -4.13 5.57
CA SER A 136 5.85 -2.86 5.01
C SER A 136 4.67 -1.90 4.81
N SER A 137 3.49 -2.41 4.42
CA SER A 137 2.29 -1.57 4.21
C SER A 137 1.88 -0.83 5.47
N LEU A 138 2.15 -1.38 6.66
CA LEU A 138 1.89 -0.73 7.93
C LEU A 138 2.88 0.40 8.24
N LEU A 139 4.12 0.34 7.73
CA LEU A 139 5.10 1.41 7.89
C LEU A 139 4.65 2.71 7.23
N ALA A 140 4.09 2.64 6.02
CA ALA A 140 3.51 3.81 5.35
C ALA A 140 2.41 4.45 6.22
N THR A 141 1.59 3.63 6.89
CA THR A 141 0.56 4.16 7.81
C THR A 141 1.10 4.68 9.14
N GLN A 142 2.20 4.10 9.65
CA GLN A 142 2.92 4.63 10.81
C GLN A 142 3.54 5.99 10.48
N ALA A 143 4.04 6.15 9.25
CA ALA A 143 4.66 7.37 8.78
C ALA A 143 3.70 8.56 8.67
N LEU A 144 2.39 8.29 8.59
CA LEU A 144 1.37 9.34 8.66
C LEU A 144 1.33 10.02 10.03
N ASP A 145 1.84 9.42 11.11
CA ASP A 145 1.90 10.07 12.42
C ASP A 145 0.52 10.63 12.84
N ILE A 146 -0.45 9.70 12.92
CA ILE A 146 -1.88 9.96 13.10
C ILE A 146 -2.19 10.17 14.58
N ALA A 147 -2.70 11.35 14.93
CA ALA A 147 -3.33 11.62 16.22
C ALA A 147 -4.80 11.16 16.23
N PRO A 148 -5.39 10.92 17.42
CA PRO A 148 -6.70 10.28 17.55
C PRO A 148 -7.87 11.03 16.91
N ASP A 149 -7.77 12.36 16.80
CA ASP A 149 -8.82 13.25 16.29
C ASP A 149 -8.57 13.74 14.86
N HIS A 150 -7.49 13.31 14.22
CA HIS A 150 -7.18 13.70 12.85
C HIS A 150 -8.26 13.27 11.86
N ARG A 151 -8.39 14.09 10.82
CA ARG A 151 -9.12 13.78 9.61
C ARG A 151 -8.15 13.26 8.56
N VAL A 152 -8.31 12.01 8.19
CA VAL A 152 -7.37 11.28 7.31
C VAL A 152 -8.04 10.96 5.98
N LEU A 153 -7.33 11.18 4.88
CA LEU A 153 -7.70 10.76 3.53
C LEU A 153 -6.81 9.60 3.08
N ASP A 154 -7.39 8.57 2.52
CA ASP A 154 -6.69 7.53 1.75
C ASP A 154 -7.18 7.65 0.29
N THR A 155 -6.30 8.05 -0.63
CA THR A 155 -6.70 8.43 -1.99
C THR A 155 -6.95 7.24 -2.91
N CYS A 156 -6.39 6.06 -2.60
CA CYS A 156 -6.33 4.88 -3.47
C CYS A 156 -6.47 3.61 -2.64
N SER A 157 -7.65 3.43 -2.04
CA SER A 157 -7.80 2.61 -0.84
C SER A 157 -7.99 1.12 -1.05
N ALA A 158 -8.44 0.65 -2.22
CA ALA A 158 -8.73 -0.77 -2.39
C ALA A 158 -7.46 -1.62 -2.49
N PRO A 159 -7.38 -2.78 -1.80
CA PRO A 159 -8.50 -3.51 -1.20
C PRO A 159 -8.92 -3.08 0.22
N GLY A 160 -8.15 -2.23 0.91
CA GLY A 160 -8.55 -1.62 2.20
C GLY A 160 -7.62 -1.86 3.37
N GLY A 161 -6.57 -2.68 3.24
CA GLY A 161 -5.68 -3.03 4.36
C GLY A 161 -5.01 -1.84 5.04
N LYS A 162 -4.47 -0.88 4.26
CA LYS A 162 -3.87 0.35 4.80
C LYS A 162 -4.93 1.27 5.40
N SER A 163 -6.12 1.36 4.80
CA SER A 163 -7.24 2.13 5.34
C SER A 163 -7.73 1.58 6.68
N LEU A 164 -7.79 0.25 6.82
CA LEU A 164 -8.07 -0.40 8.11
C LEU A 164 -6.98 -0.05 9.12
N ALA A 165 -5.70 -0.15 8.76
CA ALA A 165 -4.60 0.23 9.65
C ALA A 165 -4.68 1.70 10.11
N ILE A 166 -5.04 2.63 9.22
CA ILE A 166 -5.32 4.03 9.58
C ILE A 166 -6.48 4.10 10.57
N LEU A 167 -7.59 3.42 10.30
CA LEU A 167 -8.78 3.44 11.15
C LEU A 167 -8.51 2.90 12.57
N GLN A 168 -7.66 1.88 12.70
CA GLN A 168 -7.25 1.34 14.00
C GLN A 168 -6.52 2.38 14.88
N ARG A 169 -5.95 3.43 14.28
CA ARG A 169 -5.27 4.54 14.99
C ARG A 169 -6.17 5.71 15.34
N LEU A 170 -7.38 5.77 14.77
CA LEU A 170 -8.28 6.89 14.98
C LEU A 170 -9.16 6.66 16.23
N GLY A 171 -9.18 7.67 17.09
CA GLY A 171 -10.11 7.79 18.22
C GLY A 171 -11.50 8.20 17.75
N GLU A 172 -12.46 8.31 18.69
CA GLU A 172 -13.88 8.52 18.39
C GLU A 172 -14.18 9.80 17.58
N LYS A 173 -13.36 10.84 17.78
CA LYS A 173 -13.46 12.11 17.04
C LYS A 173 -12.77 12.07 15.68
N GLY A 174 -11.83 11.15 15.48
CA GLY A 174 -11.14 10.95 14.21
C GLY A 174 -12.09 10.56 13.09
N ARG A 175 -11.73 10.95 11.87
CA ARG A 175 -12.52 10.70 10.65
C ARG A 175 -11.62 10.14 9.55
N LEU A 176 -12.14 9.17 8.82
CA LEU A 176 -11.45 8.57 7.68
C LEU A 176 -12.29 8.75 6.42
N HIS A 177 -11.69 9.29 5.37
CA HIS A 177 -12.24 9.25 4.03
C HIS A 177 -11.40 8.29 3.19
N VAL A 178 -12.05 7.29 2.59
CA VAL A 178 -11.40 6.36 1.67
C VAL A 178 -11.93 6.57 0.26
N ASN A 179 -11.03 6.50 -0.71
CA ASN A 179 -11.36 6.71 -2.10
C ASN A 179 -10.81 5.57 -2.97
N GLU A 180 -11.66 5.02 -3.84
CA GLU A 180 -11.23 4.07 -4.87
C GLU A 180 -12.02 4.39 -6.13
N PRO A 181 -11.43 4.86 -7.24
CA PRO A 181 -12.18 5.24 -8.44
C PRO A 181 -12.79 4.06 -9.20
N ASN A 182 -12.19 2.86 -9.16
CA ASN A 182 -12.75 1.70 -9.85
C ASN A 182 -13.96 1.14 -9.08
N GLY A 183 -15.12 1.02 -9.76
CA GLY A 183 -16.37 0.61 -9.12
C GLY A 183 -16.36 -0.79 -8.52
N GLU A 184 -15.69 -1.75 -9.13
CA GLU A 184 -15.62 -3.14 -8.63
C GLU A 184 -14.69 -3.25 -7.43
N ARG A 185 -13.51 -2.62 -7.52
CA ARG A 185 -12.56 -2.53 -6.40
C ARG A 185 -13.18 -1.77 -5.22
N ARG A 186 -13.96 -0.72 -5.47
CA ARG A 186 -14.69 0.04 -4.45
C ARG A 186 -15.79 -0.78 -3.77
N LYS A 187 -16.51 -1.63 -4.52
CA LYS A 187 -17.45 -2.60 -3.93
C LYS A 187 -16.73 -3.60 -3.02
N HIS A 188 -15.57 -4.09 -3.43
CA HIS A 188 -14.75 -4.97 -2.60
C HIS A 188 -14.25 -4.25 -1.33
N LEU A 189 -13.70 -3.04 -1.47
CA LEU A 189 -13.30 -2.19 -0.35
C LEU A 189 -14.46 -1.98 0.63
N ARG A 190 -15.68 -1.70 0.15
CA ARG A 190 -16.86 -1.54 1.01
C ARG A 190 -17.16 -2.81 1.80
N ARG A 191 -17.08 -3.99 1.17
CA ARG A 191 -17.25 -5.27 1.88
C ARG A 191 -16.19 -5.44 2.97
N VAL A 192 -14.92 -5.18 2.65
CA VAL A 192 -13.83 -5.22 3.65
C VAL A 192 -14.10 -4.26 4.80
N LEU A 193 -14.60 -3.04 4.55
CA LEU A 193 -14.95 -2.14 5.64
C LEU A 193 -16.13 -2.66 6.48
N ASP A 194 -17.20 -3.14 5.85
CA ASP A 194 -18.38 -3.69 6.55
C ASP A 194 -18.02 -4.94 7.38
N GLU A 195 -17.01 -5.70 6.95
CA GLU A 195 -16.52 -6.90 7.62
C GLU A 195 -15.65 -6.60 8.86
N TYR A 196 -15.03 -5.42 8.94
CA TYR A 196 -14.06 -5.09 9.99
C TYR A 196 -14.51 -3.94 10.89
N CYS A 197 -15.49 -3.14 10.45
CA CYS A 197 -15.97 -1.97 11.18
C CYS A 197 -17.30 -2.25 11.86
N PRO A 198 -17.52 -1.77 13.10
CA PRO A 198 -18.82 -1.79 13.75
C PRO A 198 -19.93 -1.16 12.89
N LYS A 199 -21.16 -1.67 13.03
CA LYS A 199 -22.35 -1.13 12.36
C LYS A 199 -22.50 0.37 12.63
N GLY A 200 -22.81 1.14 11.60
CA GLY A 200 -22.94 2.61 11.66
C GLY A 200 -21.62 3.38 11.63
N MET A 201 -20.46 2.72 11.69
CA MET A 201 -19.17 3.39 11.57
C MET A 201 -18.88 3.84 10.14
N VAL A 202 -19.23 2.99 9.16
CA VAL A 202 -19.13 3.29 7.73
C VAL A 202 -20.41 3.98 7.30
N GLY A 203 -20.31 5.26 6.96
CA GLY A 203 -21.43 6.08 6.56
C GLY A 203 -21.96 5.76 5.17
N ASP A 204 -23.14 6.29 4.92
CA ASP A 204 -23.71 6.47 3.59
C ASP A 204 -24.14 7.93 3.40
N ALA A 205 -24.78 8.22 2.26
CA ALA A 205 -25.20 9.57 1.91
C ALA A 205 -26.27 10.16 2.87
N MET A 206 -27.06 9.30 3.53
CA MET A 206 -28.13 9.72 4.44
C MET A 206 -27.67 9.75 5.90
N GLN A 207 -26.75 8.86 6.28
CA GLN A 207 -26.21 8.77 7.64
C GLN A 207 -24.68 8.83 7.59
N PRO A 208 -24.08 10.02 7.79
CA PRO A 208 -22.64 10.16 7.78
C PRO A 208 -22.04 9.47 9.02
N GLY A 209 -21.23 8.44 8.76
CA GLY A 209 -20.44 7.73 9.75
C GLY A 209 -19.06 8.36 9.96
N ARG A 210 -18.21 7.70 10.74
CA ARG A 210 -16.80 8.09 10.94
C ARG A 210 -15.92 7.79 9.73
N VAL A 211 -16.31 6.78 8.94
CA VAL A 211 -15.67 6.38 7.69
C VAL A 211 -16.59 6.73 6.54
N SER A 212 -16.08 7.41 5.52
CA SER A 212 -16.83 7.74 4.30
C SER A 212 -16.08 7.20 3.07
N VAL A 213 -16.83 6.83 2.03
CA VAL A 213 -16.30 6.16 0.84
C VAL A 213 -16.68 6.95 -0.42
N SER A 214 -15.72 7.25 -1.29
CA SER A 214 -15.96 7.89 -2.59
C SER A 214 -15.31 7.13 -3.75
N GLY A 215 -15.67 7.54 -4.97
CA GLY A 215 -15.13 7.00 -6.22
C GLY A 215 -14.55 8.07 -7.14
N VAL A 216 -13.89 9.08 -6.56
CA VAL A 216 -13.29 10.20 -7.28
C VAL A 216 -12.03 9.73 -8.01
N ASP A 217 -11.90 10.11 -9.28
CA ASP A 217 -10.64 9.93 -10.02
C ASP A 217 -9.64 11.03 -9.63
N VAL A 218 -8.77 10.70 -8.67
CA VAL A 218 -7.76 11.62 -8.12
C VAL A 218 -6.69 12.00 -9.15
N SER A 219 -6.61 11.30 -10.28
CA SER A 219 -5.70 11.67 -11.37
C SER A 219 -6.21 12.81 -12.24
N ARG A 220 -7.40 13.36 -11.95
CA ARG A 220 -7.96 14.52 -12.63
C ARG A 220 -7.73 15.80 -11.83
N ARG A 221 -7.42 16.89 -12.53
CA ARG A 221 -7.33 18.23 -11.91
C ARG A 221 -8.64 18.61 -11.23
N GLY A 222 -8.53 19.18 -10.03
CA GLY A 222 -9.66 19.61 -9.22
C GLY A 222 -10.33 18.50 -8.42
N ALA A 223 -9.84 17.25 -8.50
CA ALA A 223 -10.39 16.14 -7.73
C ALA A 223 -10.40 16.39 -6.21
N SER A 224 -9.45 17.17 -5.71
CA SER A 224 -9.39 17.57 -4.30
C SER A 224 -10.59 18.38 -3.81
N GLU A 225 -11.32 19.06 -4.68
CA GLU A 225 -12.54 19.81 -4.36
C GLU A 225 -13.75 18.89 -4.11
N GLU A 226 -13.73 17.67 -4.67
CA GLU A 226 -14.81 16.70 -4.55
C GLU A 226 -14.76 15.90 -3.24
N PHE A 227 -13.62 15.92 -2.55
CA PHE A 227 -13.54 15.28 -1.24
C PHE A 227 -14.35 16.06 -0.21
N PRO A 228 -14.88 15.39 0.83
CA PRO A 228 -15.62 16.07 1.88
C PRO A 228 -14.81 17.21 2.48
N GLY A 229 -15.39 18.40 2.59
CA GLY A 229 -14.70 19.60 3.08
C GLY A 229 -13.74 20.27 2.08
N GLY A 230 -13.56 19.71 0.89
CA GLY A 230 -12.79 20.30 -0.21
C GLY A 230 -11.27 20.33 0.04
N MET A 231 -10.60 21.24 -0.65
CA MET A 231 -9.16 21.49 -0.52
C MET A 231 -8.77 21.87 0.91
N GLY A 232 -7.57 21.48 1.33
CA GLY A 232 -7.02 21.88 2.63
C GLY A 232 -7.82 21.38 3.83
N SER A 233 -8.49 20.24 3.73
CA SER A 233 -9.46 19.78 4.73
C SER A 233 -9.02 18.54 5.52
N PHE A 234 -7.88 17.93 5.16
CA PHE A 234 -7.33 16.72 5.81
C PHE A 234 -6.03 17.00 6.55
N ASP A 235 -5.90 16.50 7.77
CA ASP A 235 -4.69 16.60 8.59
C ASP A 235 -3.59 15.66 8.08
N ARG A 236 -4.00 14.50 7.56
CA ARG A 236 -3.13 13.46 7.01
C ARG A 236 -3.70 12.91 5.71
N VAL A 237 -2.84 12.65 4.73
CA VAL A 237 -3.24 12.04 3.46
C VAL A 237 -2.30 10.88 3.12
N LEU A 238 -2.84 9.70 2.87
CA LEU A 238 -2.11 8.57 2.31
C LEU A 238 -2.34 8.53 0.80
N VAL A 239 -1.24 8.48 0.06
CA VAL A 239 -1.19 8.25 -1.38
C VAL A 239 -0.50 6.91 -1.62
N ASP A 240 -1.25 5.81 -1.54
CA ASP A 240 -0.81 4.48 -1.97
C ASP A 240 -1.05 4.34 -3.47
N ALA A 241 -0.14 4.90 -4.27
CA ALA A 241 -0.43 5.18 -5.67
C ALA A 241 -0.47 3.89 -6.51
N PRO A 242 -1.38 3.81 -7.51
CA PRO A 242 -1.30 2.75 -8.51
C PRO A 242 0.06 2.81 -9.21
N CYS A 243 0.72 1.67 -9.32
CA CYS A 243 2.07 1.56 -9.81
C CYS A 243 2.28 0.26 -10.60
N SER A 244 3.47 0.11 -11.17
CA SER A 244 3.87 -1.07 -11.95
C SER A 244 3.78 -2.41 -11.20
N SER A 245 3.88 -2.41 -9.87
CA SER A 245 3.66 -3.58 -9.00
C SER A 245 4.51 -4.82 -9.38
N GLU A 246 5.84 -4.68 -9.45
CA GLU A 246 6.75 -5.69 -10.00
C GLU A 246 6.58 -7.10 -9.41
N ARG A 247 6.40 -7.22 -8.10
CA ARG A 247 6.14 -8.53 -7.47
C ARG A 247 4.89 -9.17 -8.06
N HIS A 248 3.79 -8.42 -8.18
CA HIS A 248 2.56 -8.95 -8.75
C HIS A 248 2.74 -9.41 -10.21
N LEU A 249 3.49 -8.64 -11.01
CA LEU A 249 3.80 -9.02 -12.39
C LEU A 249 4.55 -10.36 -12.43
N LEU A 250 5.57 -10.55 -11.59
CA LEU A 250 6.35 -11.80 -11.56
C LEU A 250 5.52 -13.03 -11.20
N HIS A 251 4.47 -12.86 -10.38
CA HIS A 251 3.52 -13.93 -10.02
C HIS A 251 2.35 -14.07 -11.00
N SER A 252 2.20 -13.17 -11.97
CA SER A 252 1.17 -13.21 -13.02
C SER A 252 1.80 -13.24 -14.42
N PRO A 253 2.06 -14.43 -15.00
CA PRO A 253 2.70 -14.57 -16.31
C PRO A 253 1.99 -13.82 -17.45
N ASN A 254 0.67 -13.64 -17.34
CA ASN A 254 -0.11 -12.90 -18.33
C ASN A 254 0.11 -11.40 -18.23
N ASP A 255 0.18 -10.85 -17.02
CA ASP A 255 0.40 -9.42 -16.82
C ASP A 255 1.86 -9.04 -17.12
N LEU A 256 2.81 -9.89 -16.71
CA LEU A 256 4.22 -9.71 -17.08
C LEU A 256 4.40 -9.66 -18.60
N SER A 257 3.68 -10.49 -19.37
CA SER A 257 3.80 -10.52 -20.85
C SER A 257 3.35 -9.24 -21.57
N GLN A 258 2.65 -8.36 -20.84
CA GLN A 258 2.17 -7.06 -21.30
C GLN A 258 3.03 -5.90 -20.75
N TRP A 259 3.94 -6.18 -19.83
CA TRP A 259 4.81 -5.16 -19.24
C TRP A 259 5.75 -4.58 -20.30
N THR A 260 5.94 -3.26 -20.22
CA THR A 260 6.93 -2.53 -21.01
C THR A 260 7.56 -1.42 -20.16
N PRO A 261 8.81 -0.99 -20.43
CA PRO A 261 9.41 0.15 -19.74
C PRO A 261 8.59 1.45 -19.86
N THR A 262 7.81 1.61 -20.92
CA THR A 262 6.92 2.76 -21.12
C THR A 262 5.80 2.79 -20.09
N HIS A 263 5.36 1.63 -19.58
CA HIS A 263 4.29 1.54 -18.58
C HIS A 263 4.64 2.32 -17.30
N THR A 264 5.88 2.17 -16.81
CA THR A 264 6.44 2.92 -15.67
C THR A 264 6.37 4.43 -15.88
N LYS A 265 6.66 4.93 -17.09
CA LYS A 265 6.55 6.36 -17.39
C LYS A 265 5.10 6.86 -17.33
N THR A 266 4.17 6.09 -17.88
CA THR A 266 2.73 6.43 -17.82
C THR A 266 2.22 6.43 -16.37
N MET A 267 2.64 5.45 -15.57
CA MET A 267 2.31 5.40 -14.14
C MET A 267 2.88 6.59 -13.38
N SER A 268 4.15 6.95 -13.59
CA SER A 268 4.79 8.12 -12.99
C SER A 268 4.01 9.42 -13.24
N LYS A 269 3.55 9.67 -14.48
CA LYS A 269 2.71 10.84 -14.80
C LYS A 269 1.40 10.84 -14.01
N LYS A 270 0.73 9.69 -13.94
CA LYS A 270 -0.51 9.53 -13.16
C LYS A 270 -0.27 9.73 -11.66
N GLN A 271 0.82 9.21 -11.13
CA GLN A 271 1.21 9.34 -9.72
C GLN A 271 1.46 10.80 -9.35
N ARG A 272 2.10 11.59 -10.21
CA ARG A 272 2.27 13.05 -10.01
C ARG A 272 0.94 13.78 -9.90
N LEU A 273 -0.03 13.46 -10.76
CA LEU A 273 -1.38 14.04 -10.71
C LEU A 273 -2.07 13.71 -9.39
N ILE A 274 -2.03 12.44 -8.98
CA ILE A 274 -2.64 11.98 -7.71
C ILE A 274 -1.96 12.68 -6.52
N LEU A 275 -0.62 12.74 -6.50
CA LEU A 275 0.12 13.39 -5.43
C LEU A 275 -0.18 14.89 -5.35
N ALA A 276 -0.33 15.57 -6.50
CA ALA A 276 -0.71 16.98 -6.54
C ALA A 276 -2.07 17.23 -5.88
N GLU A 277 -3.08 16.43 -6.23
CA GLU A 277 -4.42 16.55 -5.65
C GLU A 277 -4.43 16.15 -4.16
N ALA A 278 -3.63 15.17 -3.75
CA ALA A 278 -3.44 14.84 -2.35
C ALA A 278 -2.83 16.00 -1.54
N LEU A 279 -1.81 16.67 -2.08
CA LEU A 279 -1.20 17.86 -1.46
C LEU A 279 -2.18 19.04 -1.41
N ARG A 280 -3.07 19.19 -2.41
CA ARG A 280 -4.17 20.16 -2.39
C ARG A 280 -5.20 19.85 -1.31
N ALA A 281 -5.59 18.58 -1.15
CA ALA A 281 -6.53 18.14 -0.12
C ALA A 281 -5.97 18.26 1.31
N CYS A 282 -4.64 18.19 1.45
CA CYS A 282 -3.95 18.31 2.74
C CYS A 282 -3.95 19.76 3.26
N LYS A 283 -4.20 19.93 4.57
CA LYS A 283 -4.06 21.19 5.30
C LYS A 283 -2.62 21.71 5.24
N VAL A 284 -2.44 23.02 5.31
CA VAL A 284 -1.14 23.60 5.67
C VAL A 284 -0.77 23.12 7.07
N GLY A 285 0.49 22.72 7.25
CA GLY A 285 1.01 21.99 8.42
C GLY A 285 0.69 20.49 8.43
N GLY A 286 -0.13 20.00 7.50
CA GLY A 286 -0.48 18.58 7.38
C GLY A 286 0.62 17.74 6.72
N LYS A 287 0.47 16.41 6.83
CA LYS A 287 1.41 15.44 6.24
C LYS A 287 0.74 14.61 5.16
N VAL A 288 1.49 14.36 4.09
CA VAL A 288 1.16 13.43 3.02
C VAL A 288 2.20 12.32 3.01
N VAL A 289 1.77 11.06 3.09
CA VAL A 289 2.65 9.93 2.83
C VAL A 289 2.39 9.44 1.42
N TYR A 290 3.41 9.55 0.57
CA TYR A 290 3.40 8.93 -0.75
C TYR A 290 4.03 7.55 -0.65
N ALA A 291 3.38 6.52 -1.21
CA ALA A 291 3.85 5.16 -1.19
C ALA A 291 3.53 4.44 -2.50
N THR A 292 4.40 3.49 -2.87
CA THR A 292 4.18 2.56 -3.99
C THR A 292 4.75 1.19 -3.62
N CYS A 293 4.28 0.13 -4.28
CA CYS A 293 4.99 -1.16 -4.27
C CYS A 293 5.86 -1.34 -5.52
N SER A 294 6.29 -0.23 -6.15
CA SER A 294 7.14 -0.24 -7.35
C SER A 294 8.62 -0.21 -6.97
N LEU A 295 9.42 -0.94 -7.75
CA LEU A 295 10.89 -0.87 -7.67
C LEU A 295 11.47 0.34 -8.42
N SER A 296 10.70 1.00 -9.28
CA SER A 296 11.24 1.99 -10.18
C SER A 296 11.44 3.35 -9.52
N ASP A 297 12.65 3.89 -9.66
CA ASP A 297 12.97 5.26 -9.22
C ASP A 297 12.06 6.33 -9.86
N ALA A 298 11.64 6.09 -11.12
CA ALA A 298 10.74 6.96 -11.85
C ALA A 298 9.34 7.07 -11.22
N GLU A 299 8.91 6.04 -10.50
CA GLU A 299 7.64 5.99 -9.76
C GLU A 299 7.82 6.36 -8.28
N ASN A 300 9.06 6.53 -7.81
CA ASN A 300 9.41 6.71 -6.40
C ASN A 300 10.01 8.10 -6.15
N ASP A 301 11.33 8.20 -5.95
CA ASP A 301 12.01 9.47 -5.63
C ASP A 301 11.73 10.53 -6.71
N CYS A 302 11.72 10.17 -8.00
CA CYS A 302 11.43 11.11 -9.08
C CYS A 302 10.04 11.80 -8.96
N VAL A 303 9.04 11.12 -8.40
CA VAL A 303 7.69 11.69 -8.20
C VAL A 303 7.70 12.65 -7.01
N VAL A 304 8.44 12.32 -5.95
CA VAL A 304 8.57 13.14 -4.75
C VAL A 304 9.43 14.37 -5.00
N GLU A 305 10.53 14.24 -5.75
CA GLU A 305 11.37 15.34 -6.22
C GLU A 305 10.56 16.30 -7.09
N TRP A 306 9.73 15.78 -8.00
CA TRP A 306 8.79 16.61 -8.75
C TRP A 306 7.83 17.37 -7.83
N ALA A 307 7.24 16.72 -6.83
CA ALA A 307 6.35 17.39 -5.89
C ALA A 307 7.06 18.46 -5.04
N ARG A 308 8.32 18.25 -4.66
CA ARG A 308 9.13 19.23 -3.95
C ARG A 308 9.46 20.45 -4.83
N ASP A 309 9.86 20.20 -6.08
CA ASP A 309 10.50 21.22 -6.93
C ASP A 309 9.54 21.91 -7.90
N LYS A 310 8.42 21.27 -8.25
CA LYS A 310 7.53 21.68 -9.35
C LYS A 310 6.07 21.86 -8.95
N PHE A 311 5.64 21.35 -7.79
CA PHE A 311 4.28 21.61 -7.31
C PHE A 311 4.13 23.08 -6.90
N ASN A 312 3.20 23.80 -7.53
CA ASN A 312 3.06 25.24 -7.27
C ASN A 312 1.95 25.56 -6.27
N GLY A 313 1.23 24.56 -5.76
CA GLY A 313 0.14 24.77 -4.79
C GLY A 313 0.60 25.08 -3.35
N ALA A 314 1.85 24.75 -3.00
CA ALA A 314 2.41 24.96 -1.67
C ALA A 314 3.93 24.78 -1.65
N GLU A 315 4.56 25.25 -0.58
CA GLU A 315 5.90 24.79 -0.23
C GLU A 315 5.84 23.38 0.37
N ILE A 316 6.61 22.46 -0.20
CA ILE A 316 6.64 21.05 0.18
C ILE A 316 8.00 20.73 0.77
N VAL A 317 8.00 20.22 2.00
CA VAL A 317 9.19 19.75 2.70
C VAL A 317 9.14 18.23 2.76
N VAL A 318 10.20 17.56 2.28
CA VAL A 318 10.36 16.11 2.46
C VAL A 318 10.89 15.88 3.87
N GLU A 319 10.12 15.20 4.72
CA GLU A 319 10.52 14.94 6.10
C GLU A 319 11.55 13.82 6.18
N GLU A 320 12.65 14.12 6.86
CA GLU A 320 13.69 13.17 7.21
C GLU A 320 13.36 12.48 8.52
N LYS A 321 13.67 11.17 8.63
CA LYS A 321 13.56 10.44 9.89
C LYS A 321 14.92 10.15 10.48
N ASN A 322 15.27 10.91 11.51
CA ASN A 322 16.46 10.66 12.32
C ASN A 322 16.35 9.27 12.99
N GLY A 323 17.38 8.44 12.82
CA GLY A 323 17.41 7.07 13.35
C GLY A 323 16.72 6.00 12.49
N GLY A 324 16.09 6.38 11.37
CA GLY A 324 15.44 5.46 10.44
C GLY A 324 14.18 4.77 10.97
N TRP A 325 13.72 3.73 10.26
CA TRP A 325 12.47 3.01 10.60
C TRP A 325 12.71 1.63 11.23
N GLY A 326 13.97 1.23 11.41
CA GLY A 326 14.35 -0.12 11.84
C GLY A 326 14.22 -1.19 10.76
N ILE A 327 13.63 -0.85 9.62
CA ILE A 327 13.43 -1.70 8.43
C ILE A 327 13.44 -0.81 7.19
N GLY A 328 14.03 -1.30 6.09
CA GLY A 328 14.14 -0.59 4.83
C GLY A 328 15.36 0.32 4.74
N GLU A 329 15.79 0.57 3.51
CA GLU A 329 16.93 1.43 3.20
C GLU A 329 16.50 2.84 2.82
N LYS A 330 17.31 3.83 3.19
CA LYS A 330 17.08 5.23 2.84
C LYS A 330 17.32 5.44 1.34
N THR A 331 16.44 6.19 0.69
CA THR A 331 16.55 6.65 -0.71
C THR A 331 16.85 8.16 -0.74
N ARG A 332 16.74 8.81 -1.91
CA ARG A 332 16.99 10.26 -2.01
C ARG A 332 15.93 11.08 -1.27
N CYS A 333 14.67 10.66 -1.31
CA CYS A 333 13.55 11.39 -0.72
C CYS A 333 12.71 10.56 0.25
N GLY A 334 13.01 9.28 0.46
CA GLY A 334 12.19 8.40 1.25
C GLY A 334 12.93 7.15 1.71
N TRP A 335 12.17 6.05 1.78
CA TRP A 335 12.62 4.77 2.28
C TRP A 335 12.06 3.66 1.42
N MET A 336 12.84 2.60 1.24
CA MET A 336 12.49 1.46 0.42
C MET A 336 12.69 0.17 1.20
N VAL A 337 11.60 -0.56 1.43
CA VAL A 337 11.63 -1.90 2.01
C VAL A 337 11.73 -2.89 0.86
N LEU A 338 12.83 -3.64 0.80
CA LEU A 338 13.06 -4.63 -0.26
C LEU A 338 13.17 -6.05 0.29
N PRO A 339 12.62 -7.04 -0.44
CA PRO A 339 12.53 -8.40 0.09
C PRO A 339 13.87 -9.14 0.17
N ASP A 340 14.89 -8.74 -0.58
CA ASP A 340 16.26 -9.29 -0.47
C ASP A 340 16.89 -8.99 0.89
N LYS A 341 16.69 -7.79 1.41
CA LYS A 341 17.27 -7.35 2.69
C LYS A 341 16.36 -7.59 3.88
N GLU A 342 15.06 -7.54 3.66
CA GLU A 342 14.06 -7.54 4.73
C GLU A 342 13.33 -8.88 4.86
N GLY A 343 14.02 -9.97 4.52
CA GLY A 343 13.54 -11.33 4.69
C GLY A 343 12.16 -11.56 4.06
N GLY A 344 11.96 -11.07 2.83
CA GLY A 344 10.75 -11.26 2.03
C GLY A 344 9.67 -10.17 2.14
N TRP A 345 9.81 -9.18 3.04
CA TRP A 345 8.86 -8.06 3.11
C TRP A 345 9.00 -7.09 1.93
N GLY A 346 7.88 -6.47 1.53
CA GLY A 346 7.85 -5.53 0.42
C GLY A 346 7.86 -6.22 -0.96
N PRO A 347 8.11 -5.48 -2.04
CA PRO A 347 8.67 -4.14 -2.06
C PRO A 347 7.67 -3.07 -1.61
N LEU A 348 8.15 -2.07 -0.88
CA LEU A 348 7.37 -0.85 -0.61
C LEU A 348 8.30 0.35 -0.47
N TYR A 349 8.09 1.33 -1.34
CA TYR A 349 8.62 2.68 -1.20
C TYR A 349 7.63 3.53 -0.41
N PHE A 350 8.15 4.42 0.46
CA PHE A 350 7.36 5.52 0.99
C PHE A 350 8.22 6.75 1.31
N ALA A 351 7.61 7.93 1.18
CA ALA A 351 8.17 9.21 1.56
C ALA A 351 7.13 10.04 2.31
N VAL A 352 7.60 10.87 3.25
CA VAL A 352 6.76 11.75 4.04
C VAL A 352 6.96 13.18 3.55
N LEU A 353 5.88 13.84 3.15
CA LEU A 353 5.88 15.23 2.71
C LEU A 353 5.05 16.06 3.68
N ARG A 354 5.57 17.20 4.12
CA ARG A 354 4.83 18.21 4.89
C ARG A 354 4.52 19.41 4.00
N LYS A 355 3.29 19.91 4.10
CA LYS A 355 2.83 21.11 3.41
C LYS A 355 3.06 22.33 4.31
N ASP A 356 4.07 23.15 4.05
CA ASP A 356 4.54 24.17 5.00
C ASP A 356 3.81 25.52 4.90
N GLY A 357 3.33 25.87 3.71
CA GLY A 357 2.66 27.14 3.46
C GLY A 357 1.84 27.13 2.17
N GLU A 358 1.07 28.20 1.93
CA GLU A 358 0.39 28.41 0.65
C GLU A 358 1.40 28.77 -0.46
N GLY A 359 1.14 28.34 -1.70
CA GLY A 359 2.02 28.61 -2.83
C GLY A 359 2.26 30.12 -3.03
N GLY A 360 3.52 30.54 -3.16
CA GLY A 360 3.88 31.92 -3.43
C GLY A 360 3.35 32.41 -4.79
N LYS A 361 2.82 33.64 -4.84
CA LYS A 361 2.20 34.33 -6.01
C LYS A 361 3.08 34.43 -7.30
N GLY A 362 4.26 33.83 -7.34
CA GLY A 362 5.20 33.89 -8.48
C GLY A 362 5.58 32.55 -9.11
N ARG A 363 5.06 31.41 -8.62
CA ARG A 363 5.26 30.12 -9.27
C ARG A 363 4.10 29.89 -10.25
N GLY A 364 4.42 29.59 -11.51
CA GLY A 364 3.43 29.47 -12.60
C GLY A 364 2.32 28.45 -12.30
N ARG A 365 1.30 28.37 -13.16
CA ARG A 365 0.35 27.24 -13.10
C ARG A 365 1.13 25.93 -13.24
N ASP A 366 0.63 24.81 -12.69
CA ASP A 366 1.18 23.49 -12.96
C ASP A 366 0.95 23.15 -14.45
N GLU A 367 1.66 23.81 -15.36
CA GLU A 367 1.51 23.69 -16.82
C GLU A 367 2.26 22.44 -17.34
N ASP A 368 3.17 21.88 -16.54
CA ASP A 368 4.02 20.74 -16.91
C ASP A 368 3.47 19.41 -16.37
N PHE A 369 2.37 18.92 -16.94
CA PHE A 369 2.02 17.49 -16.84
C PHE A 369 2.27 16.72 -18.15
N ASP A 370 2.81 17.39 -19.17
CA ASP A 370 3.11 16.83 -20.49
C ASP A 370 4.36 15.93 -20.54
#